data_AF-A0A8S2UV44-F1
#
_entry.id   AF-A0A8S2UV44-F1
#
_cell.length_a   1.000
_cell.length_b   1.000
_cell.length_c   1.000
_cell.angle_alpha   90.00
_cell.angle_beta   90.00
_cell.angle_gamma   90.00
#
_symmetry.space_group_name_H-M   'P 1'
#
loop_
_entity.id
_entity.type
_entity.pdbx_description
1 polymer ?
#
loop_
_entity_poly.entity_id
_entity_poly.type
_entity_poly.pdbx_seq_one_letter_code
_entity_poly.pdbx_strand_id
1 'polypeptide(L)'
;MCAISNRFKSFYELTPEKFQNKTNGITPRRWLVLSNQNLSNAITEKISEGWITNLDELKKLKDLINNEAFVKNIQRVKQENKERLADWLTKAYHIQINPQSIFDMQVKRIHEYKRQLLNVLHIITMYNRIIKNPNENYVPRTVMIGGKAAPGYHMAKKIIKLVNSVGKIVNNDPVVSDRLKVIFLENYRVTLAEQIIPAADLSEQISLAGMEASGTSNMKFMLNGALTICTLDGANVEMAEEVGNDNIFIFGMTVDDVEKRRREGYHARDIY
;
A
#
# COMPACT_ATOMS: atom_id res chain seq x y z
N MET A 1 -19.67 10.32 8.02
CA MET A 1 -21.11 10.32 7.64
C MET A 1 -21.72 8.92 7.51
N CYS A 2 -21.09 7.97 6.81
CA CYS A 2 -21.65 6.62 6.57
C CYS A 2 -22.04 5.82 7.84
N ALA A 3 -21.27 5.90 8.94
CA ALA A 3 -21.61 5.20 10.19
C ALA A 3 -22.85 5.79 10.91
N ILE A 4 -23.05 7.11 10.80
CA ILE A 4 -24.20 7.82 11.38
C ILE A 4 -25.47 7.41 10.63
N SER A 5 -25.46 7.49 9.29
CA SER A 5 -26.64 7.16 8.48
C SER A 5 -27.04 5.69 8.57
N ASN A 6 -26.08 4.77 8.71
CA ASN A 6 -26.34 3.33 8.53
C ASN A 6 -26.38 2.52 9.84
N ARG A 7 -25.79 3.01 10.95
CA ARG A 7 -25.72 2.24 12.21
C ARG A 7 -26.27 2.98 13.43
N PHE A 8 -26.04 4.29 13.51
CA PHE A 8 -26.34 5.08 14.71
C PHE A 8 -27.32 6.21 14.46
N LYS A 9 -28.16 6.11 13.41
CA LYS A 9 -29.05 7.20 12.97
C LYS A 9 -29.93 7.70 14.11
N SER A 10 -30.64 6.80 14.80
CA SER A 10 -31.52 7.17 15.91
C SER A 10 -30.78 7.82 17.08
N PHE A 11 -29.55 7.38 17.38
CA PHE A 11 -28.75 8.01 18.43
C PHE A 11 -28.23 9.40 18.03
N TYR A 12 -27.89 9.57 16.76
CA TYR A 12 -27.47 10.85 16.21
C TYR A 12 -28.62 11.86 16.20
N GLU A 13 -29.84 11.43 15.84
CA GLU A 13 -31.04 12.28 15.88
C GLU A 13 -31.36 12.74 17.32
N LEU A 14 -31.06 11.92 18.33
CA LEU A 14 -31.29 12.26 19.74
C LEU A 14 -30.23 13.19 20.34
N THR A 15 -28.95 12.94 20.05
CA THR A 15 -27.81 13.67 20.66
C THR A 15 -26.70 13.92 19.63
N PRO A 16 -26.94 14.76 18.61
CA PRO A 16 -26.00 14.96 17.50
C PRO A 16 -24.65 15.52 17.95
N GLU A 17 -24.63 16.34 19.00
CA GLU A 17 -23.44 16.99 19.55
C GLU A 17 -22.40 16.00 20.12
N LYS A 18 -22.83 14.79 20.46
CA LYS A 18 -21.93 13.72 20.96
C LYS A 18 -21.13 13.05 19.84
N PHE A 19 -21.55 13.20 18.59
CA PHE A 19 -20.90 12.56 17.44
C PHE A 19 -19.82 13.49 16.88
N GLN A 20 -18.59 13.01 16.92
CA GLN A 20 -17.42 13.72 16.41
C GLN A 20 -16.64 12.86 15.44
N ASN A 21 -15.87 13.50 14.57
CA ASN A 21 -14.85 12.85 13.78
C ASN A 21 -13.46 13.33 14.26
N LYS A 22 -12.56 12.36 14.43
CA LYS A 22 -11.13 12.57 14.63
C LYS A 22 -10.41 11.59 13.73
N THR A 23 -9.92 12.07 12.60
CA THR A 23 -9.13 11.25 11.68
C THR A 23 -7.92 10.67 12.40
N ASN A 24 -7.61 9.42 12.11
CA ASN A 24 -6.44 8.76 12.67
C ASN A 24 -5.15 9.47 12.24
N GLY A 25 -4.08 9.23 12.98
CA GLY A 25 -2.75 9.70 12.62
C GLY A 25 -1.67 8.66 12.95
N ILE A 26 -0.46 8.97 12.53
CA ILE A 26 0.75 8.20 12.84
C ILE A 26 1.81 9.12 13.43
N THR A 27 2.68 8.58 14.28
CA THR A 27 3.81 9.35 14.81
C THR A 27 4.94 9.45 13.77
N PRO A 28 5.36 10.66 13.36
CA PRO A 28 6.49 10.81 12.42
C PRO A 28 7.82 10.39 13.04
N ARG A 29 7.94 10.40 14.37
CA ARG A 29 9.16 9.98 15.07
C ARG A 29 9.52 8.52 14.78
N ARG A 30 8.54 7.61 14.77
CA ARG A 30 8.79 6.20 14.45
C ARG A 30 8.78 5.96 12.94
N TRP A 31 7.76 6.49 12.26
CA TRP A 31 7.46 6.11 10.88
C TRP A 31 8.16 6.97 9.81
N LEU A 32 9.00 7.91 10.21
CA LEU A 32 9.87 8.65 9.31
C LEU A 32 11.28 8.79 9.91
N VAL A 33 11.40 9.41 11.10
CA VAL A 33 12.71 9.67 11.73
C VAL A 33 13.46 8.37 12.04
N LEU A 34 12.86 7.44 12.77
CA LEU A 34 13.50 6.19 13.14
C LEU A 34 13.63 5.23 11.94
N SER A 35 12.54 5.01 11.20
CA SER A 35 12.51 4.01 10.13
C SER A 35 13.24 4.43 8.86
N ASN A 36 13.38 5.74 8.61
CA ASN A 36 13.95 6.27 7.37
C ASN A 36 14.84 7.48 7.65
N GLN A 37 15.93 7.23 8.37
CA GLN A 37 16.92 8.24 8.77
C GLN A 37 17.48 9.00 7.57
N ASN A 38 17.81 8.32 6.46
CA ASN A 38 18.34 8.96 5.27
C ASN A 38 17.37 9.99 4.67
N LEU A 39 16.06 9.66 4.61
CA LEU A 39 15.05 10.62 4.16
C LEU A 39 14.88 11.77 5.15
N SER A 40 14.91 11.46 6.44
CA SER A 40 14.75 12.45 7.51
C SER A 40 15.89 13.47 7.48
N ASN A 41 17.13 13.02 7.28
CA ASN A 41 18.30 13.88 7.12
C ASN A 41 18.17 14.75 5.86
N ALA A 42 17.78 14.16 4.72
CA ALA A 42 17.59 14.92 3.48
C ALA A 42 16.51 16.02 3.60
N ILE A 43 15.46 15.78 4.38
CA ILE A 43 14.43 16.78 4.69
C ILE A 43 15.01 17.85 5.63
N THR A 44 15.62 17.44 6.74
CA THR A 44 16.18 18.35 7.76
C THR A 44 17.23 19.30 7.17
N GLU A 45 18.07 18.81 6.26
CA GLU A 45 19.05 19.65 5.55
C GLU A 45 18.43 20.81 4.77
N LYS A 46 17.16 20.68 4.36
CA LYS A 46 16.46 21.69 3.56
C LYS A 46 15.52 22.58 4.36
N ILE A 47 14.87 22.03 5.39
CA ILE A 47 13.82 22.75 6.11
C ILE A 47 14.01 22.79 7.63
N SER A 48 15.20 22.46 8.14
CA SER A 48 15.56 22.34 9.58
C SER A 48 14.81 21.21 10.31
N GLU A 49 14.99 21.06 11.62
CA GLU A 49 14.41 19.96 12.41
C GLU A 49 12.97 20.21 12.89
N GLY A 50 12.42 21.43 12.71
CA GLY A 50 11.09 21.81 13.22
C GLY A 50 9.95 20.88 12.78
N TRP A 51 10.08 20.26 11.60
CA TRP A 51 9.08 19.33 11.05
C TRP A 51 8.86 18.08 11.90
N ILE A 52 9.82 17.67 12.74
CA ILE A 52 9.72 16.45 13.56
C ILE A 52 8.60 16.58 14.60
N THR A 53 8.42 17.78 15.15
CA THR A 53 7.36 18.12 16.11
C THR A 53 6.17 18.80 15.44
N ASN A 54 6.38 19.51 14.33
CA ASN A 54 5.35 20.19 13.55
C ASN A 54 5.32 19.70 12.08
N LEU A 55 4.59 18.60 11.82
CA LEU A 55 4.65 17.92 10.52
C LEU A 55 4.14 18.78 9.33
N ASP A 56 3.35 19.82 9.60
CA ASP A 56 2.89 20.77 8.58
C ASP A 56 4.04 21.48 7.86
N GLU A 57 5.22 21.59 8.49
CA GLU A 57 6.40 22.18 7.85
C GLU A 57 6.88 21.41 6.61
N LEU A 58 6.50 20.13 6.46
CA LEU A 58 6.78 19.37 5.23
C LEU A 58 6.17 20.02 3.98
N LYS A 59 5.16 20.89 4.11
CA LYS A 59 4.60 21.67 2.99
C LYS A 59 5.65 22.54 2.30
N LYS A 60 6.69 22.99 3.01
CA LYS A 60 7.83 23.74 2.46
C LYS A 60 8.61 22.95 1.39
N LEU A 61 8.50 21.61 1.39
CA LEU A 61 9.14 20.78 0.35
C LEU A 61 8.52 20.98 -1.04
N LYS A 62 7.30 21.53 -1.13
CA LYS A 62 6.67 21.88 -2.42
C LYS A 62 7.49 22.92 -3.19
N ASP A 63 8.22 23.79 -2.50
CA ASP A 63 9.08 24.80 -3.12
C ASP A 63 10.35 24.20 -3.75
N LEU A 64 10.64 22.92 -3.46
CA LEU A 64 11.85 22.21 -3.90
C LEU A 64 11.59 21.21 -5.02
N ILE A 65 10.37 21.13 -5.58
CA ILE A 65 10.03 20.15 -6.63
C ILE A 65 10.89 20.30 -7.91
N ASN A 66 11.30 21.54 -8.22
CA ASN A 66 12.14 21.85 -9.38
C ASN A 66 13.64 21.86 -9.06
N ASN A 67 14.02 21.59 -7.80
CA ASN A 67 15.41 21.47 -7.40
C ASN A 67 15.91 20.06 -7.76
N GLU A 68 16.54 19.92 -8.92
CA GLU A 68 17.02 18.61 -9.41
C GLU A 68 17.93 17.89 -8.42
N ALA A 69 18.81 18.62 -7.73
CA ALA A 69 19.73 18.02 -6.77
C ALA A 69 18.97 17.41 -5.58
N PHE A 70 17.94 18.11 -5.10
CA PHE A 70 17.06 17.59 -4.05
C PHE A 70 16.26 16.38 -4.53
N VAL A 71 15.64 16.44 -5.70
CA VAL A 71 14.87 15.33 -6.27
C VAL A 71 15.75 14.08 -6.46
N LYS A 72 16.95 14.24 -7.03
CA LYS A 72 17.94 13.15 -7.19
C LYS A 72 18.35 12.57 -5.84
N ASN A 73 18.49 13.41 -4.80
CA ASN A 73 18.79 12.94 -3.46
C ASN A 73 17.66 12.06 -2.88
N ILE A 74 16.41 12.49 -3.02
CA ILE A 74 15.24 11.70 -2.57
C ILE A 74 15.15 10.36 -3.32
N GLN A 75 15.39 10.36 -4.63
CA GLN A 75 15.43 9.13 -5.44
C GLN A 75 16.55 8.19 -4.97
N ARG A 76 17.75 8.71 -4.71
CA ARG A 76 18.87 7.93 -4.15
C ARG A 76 18.50 7.30 -2.82
N VAL A 77 17.89 8.07 -1.90
CA VAL A 77 17.44 7.56 -0.61
C VAL A 77 16.44 6.40 -0.77
N LYS A 78 15.48 6.53 -1.69
CA LYS A 78 14.54 5.43 -2.00
C LYS A 78 15.28 4.19 -2.50
N GLN A 79 16.23 4.37 -3.41
CA GLN A 79 17.00 3.28 -3.99
C GLN A 79 17.85 2.54 -2.94
N GLU A 80 18.52 3.27 -2.04
CA GLU A 80 19.27 2.70 -0.91
C GLU A 80 18.36 1.93 0.06
N ASN A 81 17.13 2.41 0.30
CA ASN A 81 16.14 1.68 1.11
C ASN A 81 15.77 0.35 0.45
N LYS A 82 15.58 0.34 -0.87
CA LYS A 82 15.26 -0.86 -1.65
C LYS A 82 16.40 -1.87 -1.66
N GLU A 83 17.63 -1.42 -1.84
CA GLU A 83 18.83 -2.26 -1.77
C GLU A 83 18.97 -2.94 -0.40
N ARG A 84 18.86 -2.16 0.68
CA ARG A 84 18.89 -2.71 2.05
C ARG A 84 17.80 -3.76 2.29
N LEU A 85 16.58 -3.49 1.81
CA LEU A 85 15.49 -4.46 1.94
C LEU A 85 15.72 -5.69 1.05
N ALA A 86 16.19 -5.53 -0.18
CA ALA A 86 16.49 -6.62 -1.10
C ALA A 86 17.55 -7.58 -0.52
N ASP A 87 18.62 -7.03 0.06
CA ASP A 87 19.67 -7.80 0.72
C ASP A 87 19.12 -8.58 1.91
N TRP A 88 18.30 -7.93 2.75
CA TRP A 88 17.68 -8.58 3.89
C TRP A 88 16.74 -9.72 3.47
N LEU A 89 15.89 -9.47 2.47
CA LEU A 89 14.96 -10.46 1.95
C LEU A 89 15.68 -11.63 1.27
N THR A 90 16.77 -11.36 0.55
CA THR A 90 17.59 -12.41 -0.07
C THR A 90 18.16 -13.35 1.00
N LYS A 91 18.63 -12.80 2.13
CA LYS A 91 19.12 -13.59 3.27
C LYS A 91 18.00 -14.35 3.99
N ALA A 92 16.84 -13.73 4.17
CA ALA A 92 15.74 -14.27 4.96
C ALA A 92 14.86 -15.29 4.20
N TYR A 93 14.68 -15.09 2.90
CA TYR A 93 13.76 -15.88 2.06
C TYR A 93 14.47 -16.68 0.96
N HIS A 94 15.78 -16.50 0.78
CA HIS A 94 16.56 -17.14 -0.28
C HIS A 94 16.02 -16.88 -1.71
N ILE A 95 15.43 -15.70 -1.91
CA ILE A 95 14.93 -15.23 -3.21
C ILE A 95 15.78 -14.03 -3.61
N GLN A 96 16.43 -14.11 -4.77
CA GLN A 96 17.15 -12.97 -5.34
C GLN A 96 16.16 -11.90 -5.78
N ILE A 97 16.33 -10.67 -5.29
CA ILE A 97 15.45 -9.54 -5.58
C ILE A 97 16.23 -8.48 -6.36
N ASN A 98 15.67 -8.05 -7.48
CA ASN A 98 16.17 -6.91 -8.23
C ASN A 98 15.71 -5.61 -7.56
N PRO A 99 16.59 -4.79 -6.96
CA PRO A 99 16.20 -3.52 -6.33
C PRO A 99 15.85 -2.42 -7.34
N GLN A 100 16.05 -2.63 -8.65
CA GLN A 100 15.60 -1.73 -9.71
C GLN A 100 14.13 -1.96 -10.10
N SER A 101 13.51 -3.06 -9.66
CA SER A 101 12.09 -3.31 -9.91
C SER A 101 11.20 -2.40 -9.07
N ILE A 102 9.96 -2.19 -9.48
CA ILE A 102 8.95 -1.53 -8.63
C ILE A 102 8.67 -2.43 -7.42
N PHE A 103 8.89 -1.88 -6.21
CA PHE A 103 8.52 -2.55 -4.97
C PHE A 103 7.06 -2.25 -4.65
N ASP A 104 6.20 -3.23 -4.93
CA ASP A 104 4.75 -3.15 -4.82
C ASP A 104 4.27 -3.91 -3.58
N MET A 105 3.68 -3.21 -2.61
CA MET A 105 3.50 -3.73 -1.27
C MET A 105 2.06 -3.68 -0.79
N GLN A 106 1.54 -4.84 -0.38
CA GLN A 106 0.26 -4.99 0.30
C GLN A 106 0.43 -5.64 1.68
N VAL A 107 0.74 -4.81 2.68
CA VAL A 107 0.98 -5.28 4.06
C VAL A 107 -0.10 -4.84 5.04
N LYS A 108 -0.96 -5.77 5.44
CA LYS A 108 -2.08 -5.57 6.36
C LYS A 108 -2.64 -6.92 6.80
N ARG A 109 -3.58 -6.95 7.75
CA ARG A 109 -4.29 -8.19 8.13
C ARG A 109 -4.85 -8.87 6.87
N ILE A 110 -4.75 -10.20 6.79
CA ILE A 110 -5.32 -10.95 5.67
C ILE A 110 -6.82 -11.10 5.91
N HIS A 111 -7.62 -10.54 5.01
CA HIS A 111 -9.07 -10.52 5.12
C HIS A 111 -9.70 -10.33 3.73
N GLU A 112 -10.83 -10.98 3.45
CA GLU A 112 -11.53 -10.86 2.16
C GLU A 112 -11.83 -9.41 1.76
N TYR A 113 -12.32 -8.56 2.66
CA TYR A 113 -12.62 -7.15 2.34
C TYR A 113 -11.37 -6.32 2.03
N LYS A 114 -10.17 -6.74 2.48
CA LYS A 114 -8.88 -6.10 2.18
C LYS A 114 -8.31 -6.54 0.83
N ARG A 115 -8.97 -7.51 0.18
CA ARG A 115 -8.78 -7.95 -1.20
C ARG A 115 -7.34 -8.29 -1.59
N GLN A 116 -6.58 -8.97 -0.72
CA GLN A 116 -5.33 -9.61 -1.15
C GLN A 116 -5.58 -10.62 -2.28
N LEU A 117 -6.77 -11.23 -2.33
CA LEU A 117 -7.18 -12.08 -3.44
C LEU A 117 -7.18 -11.30 -4.78
N LEU A 118 -7.68 -10.07 -4.81
CA LEU A 118 -7.68 -9.23 -6.02
C LEU A 118 -6.25 -8.97 -6.50
N ASN A 119 -5.34 -8.64 -5.59
CA ASN A 119 -3.93 -8.43 -5.94
C ASN A 119 -3.31 -9.71 -6.51
N VAL A 120 -3.55 -10.88 -5.91
CA VAL A 120 -3.02 -12.14 -6.45
C VAL A 120 -3.58 -12.47 -7.83
N LEU A 121 -4.85 -12.16 -8.11
CA LEU A 121 -5.41 -12.31 -9.47
C LEU A 121 -4.73 -11.37 -10.47
N HIS A 122 -4.38 -10.15 -10.06
CA HIS A 122 -3.58 -9.25 -10.88
C HIS A 122 -2.17 -9.81 -11.15
N ILE A 123 -1.51 -10.39 -10.14
CA ILE A 123 -0.22 -11.08 -10.30
C ILE A 123 -0.32 -12.21 -11.33
N ILE A 124 -1.35 -13.06 -11.25
CA ILE A 124 -1.59 -14.14 -12.22
C ILE A 124 -1.81 -13.56 -13.63
N THR A 125 -2.51 -12.44 -13.74
CA THR A 125 -2.73 -11.76 -15.02
C THR A 125 -1.41 -11.23 -15.59
N MET A 126 -0.55 -10.60 -14.78
CA MET A 126 0.78 -10.16 -15.20
C MET A 126 1.64 -11.34 -15.67
N TYR A 127 1.68 -12.43 -14.89
CA TYR A 127 2.37 -13.66 -15.26
C TYR A 127 1.92 -14.18 -16.64
N ASN A 128 0.60 -14.31 -16.85
CA ASN A 128 0.05 -14.81 -18.11
C ASN A 128 0.37 -13.89 -19.30
N ARG A 129 0.41 -12.56 -19.10
CA ARG A 129 0.81 -11.61 -20.15
C ARG A 129 2.26 -11.77 -20.54
N ILE A 130 3.16 -11.88 -19.56
CA ILE A 130 4.60 -12.10 -19.79
C ILE A 130 4.83 -13.41 -20.54
N ILE A 131 4.15 -14.49 -20.14
CA ILE A 131 4.26 -15.79 -20.82
C ILE A 131 3.74 -15.72 -22.26
N LYS A 132 2.63 -15.00 -22.49
CA LYS A 132 2.06 -14.87 -23.83
C LYS A 132 2.97 -14.08 -24.78
N ASN A 133 3.56 -12.98 -24.29
CA ASN A 133 4.38 -12.07 -25.10
C ASN A 133 5.74 -11.81 -24.42
N PRO A 134 6.66 -12.80 -24.37
CA PRO A 134 7.88 -12.70 -23.57
C PRO A 134 8.88 -11.65 -24.07
N ASN A 135 8.74 -11.14 -25.29
CA ASN A 135 9.63 -10.12 -25.86
C ASN A 135 9.11 -8.69 -25.66
N GLU A 136 7.92 -8.50 -25.08
CA GLU A 136 7.43 -7.17 -24.72
C GLU A 136 8.22 -6.57 -23.56
N ASN A 137 8.29 -5.23 -23.55
CA ASN A 137 8.98 -4.49 -22.50
C ASN A 137 8.05 -4.31 -21.29
N TYR A 138 8.22 -5.16 -20.28
CA TYR A 138 7.54 -5.05 -18.99
C TYR A 138 8.45 -4.38 -17.96
N VAL A 139 7.91 -3.37 -17.26
CA VAL A 139 8.61 -2.79 -16.10
C VAL A 139 8.71 -3.85 -15.01
N PRO A 140 9.92 -4.23 -14.54
CA PRO A 140 10.06 -5.27 -13.53
C PRO A 140 9.34 -4.90 -12.23
N ARG A 141 8.74 -5.89 -11.56
CA ARG A 141 7.98 -5.69 -10.32
C ARG A 141 8.28 -6.78 -9.29
N THR A 142 8.53 -6.36 -8.05
CA THR A 142 8.60 -7.26 -6.89
C THR A 142 7.38 -7.00 -6.02
N VAL A 143 6.42 -7.93 -6.04
CA VAL A 143 5.17 -7.83 -5.28
C VAL A 143 5.36 -8.51 -3.92
N MET A 144 5.10 -7.76 -2.84
CA MET A 144 5.23 -8.22 -1.47
C MET A 144 3.89 -8.15 -0.74
N ILE A 145 3.35 -9.31 -0.38
CA ILE A 145 2.10 -9.40 0.40
C ILE A 145 2.47 -9.86 1.81
N GLY A 146 2.02 -9.13 2.83
CA GLY A 146 2.36 -9.45 4.22
C GLY A 146 1.18 -9.29 5.15
N GLY A 147 1.07 -10.18 6.14
CA GLY A 147 -0.04 -10.12 7.08
C GLY A 147 -0.25 -11.40 7.88
N LYS A 148 -1.20 -11.34 8.80
CA LYS A 148 -1.66 -12.49 9.58
C LYS A 148 -3.15 -12.71 9.34
N ALA A 149 -3.55 -13.97 9.29
CA ALA A 149 -4.95 -14.40 9.32
C ALA A 149 -5.34 -14.81 10.75
N ALA A 150 -6.60 -14.62 11.12
CA ALA A 150 -7.12 -15.15 12.38
C ALA A 150 -7.10 -16.70 12.35
N PRO A 151 -6.90 -17.38 13.49
CA PRO A 151 -6.75 -18.85 13.53
C PRO A 151 -7.93 -19.61 12.92
N GLY A 152 -9.17 -19.18 13.17
CA GLY A 152 -10.38 -19.81 12.62
C GLY A 152 -10.77 -19.36 11.21
N TYR A 153 -10.05 -18.41 10.60
CA TYR A 153 -10.46 -17.83 9.33
C TYR A 153 -9.89 -18.63 8.15
N HIS A 154 -10.60 -19.71 7.79
CA HIS A 154 -10.18 -20.64 6.74
C HIS A 154 -9.96 -19.97 5.37
N MET A 155 -10.85 -19.07 4.95
CA MET A 155 -10.69 -18.40 3.65
C MET A 155 -9.44 -17.51 3.61
N ALA A 156 -9.19 -16.72 4.66
CA ALA A 156 -7.97 -15.92 4.76
C ALA A 156 -6.70 -16.79 4.71
N LYS A 157 -6.69 -17.95 5.37
CA LYS A 157 -5.59 -18.92 5.27
C LYS A 157 -5.42 -19.49 3.85
N LYS A 158 -6.52 -19.76 3.13
CA LYS A 158 -6.47 -20.18 1.72
C LYS A 158 -5.88 -19.08 0.83
N ILE A 159 -6.18 -17.81 1.08
CA ILE A 159 -5.56 -16.68 0.36
C ILE A 159 -4.04 -16.67 0.61
N ILE A 160 -3.58 -16.84 1.84
CA ILE A 160 -2.13 -16.96 2.14
C ILE A 160 -1.51 -18.12 1.35
N LYS A 161 -2.16 -19.29 1.36
CA LYS A 161 -1.68 -20.47 0.61
C LYS A 161 -1.63 -20.19 -0.91
N LEU A 162 -2.61 -19.48 -1.44
CA LEU A 162 -2.65 -19.09 -2.85
C LEU A 162 -1.47 -18.18 -3.19
N VAL A 163 -1.24 -17.10 -2.42
CA VAL A 163 -0.09 -16.18 -2.63
C VAL A 163 1.22 -16.96 -2.69
N ASN A 164 1.45 -17.84 -1.70
CA ASN A 164 2.68 -18.63 -1.64
C ASN A 164 2.83 -19.60 -2.82
N SER A 165 1.72 -20.21 -3.26
CA SER A 165 1.75 -21.17 -4.37
C SER A 165 2.00 -20.47 -5.71
N VAL A 166 1.37 -19.31 -5.92
CA VAL A 166 1.64 -18.44 -7.08
C VAL A 166 3.09 -17.97 -7.05
N GLY A 167 3.58 -17.50 -5.90
CA GLY A 167 4.97 -17.04 -5.79
C GLY A 167 5.99 -18.13 -6.06
N LYS A 168 5.71 -19.39 -5.66
CA LYS A 168 6.57 -20.53 -6.03
C LYS A 168 6.64 -20.72 -7.55
N ILE A 169 5.54 -20.59 -8.27
CA ILE A 169 5.53 -20.74 -9.74
C ILE A 169 6.29 -19.57 -10.37
N VAL A 170 5.85 -18.33 -10.07
CA VAL A 170 6.41 -17.11 -10.66
C VAL A 170 7.92 -17.00 -10.43
N ASN A 171 8.39 -17.25 -9.20
CA ASN A 171 9.79 -17.03 -8.85
C ASN A 171 10.76 -18.07 -9.45
N ASN A 172 10.25 -19.23 -9.87
CA ASN A 172 11.05 -20.32 -10.45
C ASN A 172 10.86 -20.45 -11.98
N ASP A 173 10.02 -19.61 -12.58
CA ASP A 173 9.83 -19.60 -14.03
C ASP A 173 10.97 -18.81 -14.71
N PRO A 174 11.83 -19.45 -15.51
CA PRO A 174 12.98 -18.79 -16.13
C PRO A 174 12.58 -17.70 -17.13
N VAL A 175 11.35 -17.74 -17.68
CA VAL A 175 10.86 -16.71 -18.58
C VAL A 175 10.43 -15.47 -17.79
N VAL A 176 9.89 -15.62 -16.58
CA VAL A 176 9.21 -14.53 -15.87
C VAL A 176 10.02 -13.94 -14.72
N SER A 177 10.89 -14.74 -14.10
CA SER A 177 11.40 -14.47 -12.75
C SER A 177 12.38 -13.28 -12.65
N ASP A 178 12.85 -12.74 -13.77
CA ASP A 178 13.64 -11.50 -13.87
C ASP A 178 12.75 -10.23 -13.86
N ARG A 179 11.50 -10.38 -14.31
CA ARG A 179 10.52 -9.30 -14.49
C ARG A 179 9.44 -9.28 -13.43
N LEU A 180 9.10 -10.42 -12.84
CA LEU A 180 8.11 -10.50 -11.78
C LEU A 180 8.60 -11.41 -10.65
N LYS A 181 8.63 -10.87 -9.44
CA LYS A 181 8.86 -11.61 -8.20
C LYS A 181 7.66 -11.46 -7.27
N VAL A 182 7.34 -12.50 -6.52
CA VAL A 182 6.23 -12.51 -5.55
C VAL A 182 6.69 -13.11 -4.24
N ILE A 183 6.55 -12.36 -3.16
CA ILE A 183 7.04 -12.76 -1.83
C ILE A 183 5.91 -12.60 -0.82
N PHE A 184 5.65 -13.65 -0.03
CA PHE A 184 4.81 -13.54 1.14
C PHE A 184 5.68 -13.23 2.36
N LEU A 185 5.43 -12.10 3.01
CA LEU A 185 6.19 -11.63 4.15
C LEU A 185 5.63 -12.21 5.44
N GLU A 186 6.33 -13.22 5.95
CA GLU A 186 5.94 -13.97 7.14
C GLU A 186 6.05 -13.13 8.41
N ASN A 187 5.19 -13.46 9.39
CA ASN A 187 5.18 -12.84 10.71
C ASN A 187 5.23 -11.30 10.70
N TYR A 188 4.52 -10.67 9.77
CA TYR A 188 4.46 -9.21 9.66
C TYR A 188 4.13 -8.55 11.01
N ARG A 189 5.01 -7.62 11.41
CA ARG A 189 5.05 -6.94 12.71
C ARG A 189 5.72 -5.58 12.55
N VAL A 190 5.68 -4.75 13.59
CA VAL A 190 6.21 -3.37 13.55
C VAL A 190 7.67 -3.30 13.09
N THR A 191 8.55 -4.15 13.63
CA THR A 191 9.97 -4.20 13.22
C THR A 191 10.15 -4.46 11.73
N LEU A 192 9.32 -5.34 11.15
CA LEU A 192 9.39 -5.64 9.73
C LEU A 192 8.79 -4.49 8.90
N ALA A 193 7.72 -3.85 9.40
CA ALA A 193 7.14 -2.66 8.77
C ALA A 193 8.12 -1.48 8.69
N GLU A 194 8.94 -1.27 9.71
CA GLU A 194 9.99 -0.23 9.74
C GLU A 194 11.05 -0.42 8.64
N GLN A 195 11.26 -1.65 8.16
CA GLN A 195 12.16 -1.93 7.04
C GLN A 195 11.47 -1.84 5.67
N ILE A 196 10.21 -2.30 5.61
CA ILE A 196 9.43 -2.40 4.37
C ILE A 196 8.94 -1.04 3.88
N ILE A 197 8.34 -0.26 4.78
CA ILE A 197 7.65 0.99 4.41
C ILE A 197 8.58 1.99 3.71
N PRO A 198 9.82 2.24 4.19
CA PRO A 198 10.75 3.14 3.53
C PRO A 198 11.15 2.74 2.10
N ALA A 199 11.06 1.44 1.78
CA ALA A 199 11.49 0.86 0.51
C ALA A 199 10.34 0.70 -0.52
N ALA A 200 9.09 0.98 -0.15
CA ALA A 200 7.98 0.86 -1.09
C ALA A 200 8.01 1.95 -2.17
N ASP A 201 7.77 1.53 -3.41
CA ASP A 201 7.43 2.43 -4.51
C ASP A 201 5.91 2.56 -4.63
N LEU A 202 5.20 1.43 -4.50
CA LEU A 202 3.73 1.36 -4.55
C LEU A 202 3.14 0.77 -3.27
N SER A 203 2.02 1.35 -2.83
CA SER A 203 1.24 0.93 -1.67
C SER A 203 -0.18 0.52 -2.06
N GLU A 204 -0.51 -0.74 -1.85
CA GLU A 204 -1.81 -1.33 -2.20
C GLU A 204 -2.85 -1.09 -1.10
N GLN A 205 -3.76 -0.13 -1.36
CA GLN A 205 -4.84 0.29 -0.46
C GLN A 205 -6.21 -0.04 -1.04
N ILE A 206 -6.38 -1.31 -1.41
CA ILE A 206 -7.46 -1.80 -2.26
C ILE A 206 -8.60 -2.48 -1.49
N SER A 207 -8.98 -1.98 -0.33
CA SER A 207 -10.17 -2.52 0.36
C SER A 207 -11.43 -2.33 -0.51
N LEU A 208 -12.49 -3.12 -0.29
CA LEU A 208 -13.78 -2.83 -0.95
C LEU A 208 -14.32 -1.51 -0.40
N ALA A 209 -14.73 -0.57 -1.27
CA ALA A 209 -15.25 0.72 -0.84
C ALA A 209 -16.39 0.58 0.18
N GLY A 210 -16.30 1.35 1.28
CA GLY A 210 -17.23 1.34 2.40
C GLY A 210 -16.88 0.35 3.52
N MET A 211 -15.77 -0.39 3.42
CA MET A 211 -15.38 -1.40 4.41
C MET A 211 -14.22 -0.98 5.31
N GLU A 212 -13.34 -0.09 4.85
CA GLU A 212 -12.26 0.46 5.66
C GLU A 212 -12.72 1.76 6.36
N ALA A 213 -12.63 1.80 7.69
CA ALA A 213 -13.01 3.01 8.43
C ALA A 213 -12.00 4.17 8.24
N SER A 214 -10.71 3.85 8.14
CA SER A 214 -9.63 4.82 7.96
C SER A 214 -8.41 4.10 7.35
N GLY A 215 -7.63 3.41 8.18
CA GLY A 215 -6.35 2.83 7.78
C GLY A 215 -5.21 3.79 8.10
N THR A 216 -4.12 3.27 8.64
CA THR A 216 -2.94 4.08 9.03
C THR A 216 -1.65 3.65 8.35
N SER A 217 -1.63 2.48 7.69
CA SER A 217 -0.45 2.06 6.92
C SER A 217 -0.31 2.86 5.62
N ASN A 218 -1.43 3.24 4.98
CA ASN A 218 -1.47 4.16 3.85
C ASN A 218 -0.74 5.48 4.16
N MET A 219 -1.01 6.10 5.31
CA MET A 219 -0.31 7.32 5.77
C MET A 219 1.19 7.09 5.90
N LYS A 220 1.63 5.94 6.44
CA LYS A 220 3.07 5.63 6.62
C LYS A 220 3.77 5.49 5.28
N PHE A 221 3.14 4.80 4.34
CA PHE A 221 3.67 4.61 2.99
C PHE A 221 3.81 5.95 2.26
N MET A 222 2.76 6.76 2.26
CA MET A 222 2.78 8.06 1.61
C MET A 222 3.80 9.03 2.24
N LEU A 223 3.91 9.05 3.57
CA LEU A 223 4.91 9.84 4.27
C LEU A 223 6.36 9.43 3.90
N ASN A 224 6.57 8.17 3.48
CA ASN A 224 7.87 7.67 3.01
C ASN A 224 8.01 7.72 1.48
N GLY A 225 7.13 8.45 0.78
CA GLY A 225 7.20 8.68 -0.66
C GLY A 225 6.75 7.52 -1.54
N ALA A 226 6.00 6.54 -1.00
CA ALA A 226 5.36 5.52 -1.83
C ALA A 226 4.05 6.06 -2.43
N LEU A 227 3.86 5.86 -3.73
CA LEU A 227 2.61 6.20 -4.40
C LEU A 227 1.54 5.18 -4.01
N THR A 228 0.30 5.64 -3.90
CA THR A 228 -0.81 4.80 -3.45
C THR A 228 -1.69 4.40 -4.63
N ILE A 229 -1.99 3.11 -4.74
CA ILE A 229 -3.06 2.58 -5.59
C ILE A 229 -4.23 2.17 -4.69
N CYS A 230 -5.40 2.74 -4.93
CA CYS A 230 -6.48 2.67 -3.95
C CYS A 230 -7.88 2.75 -4.53
N THR A 231 -8.83 2.26 -3.74
CA THR A 231 -10.23 2.69 -3.84
C THR A 231 -10.48 3.94 -3.00
N LEU A 232 -11.53 4.69 -3.36
CA LEU A 232 -12.09 5.75 -2.51
C LEU A 232 -12.78 5.17 -1.27
N ASP A 233 -11.97 4.82 -0.27
CA ASP A 233 -12.40 4.20 0.98
C ASP A 233 -11.51 4.64 2.15
N GLY A 234 -12.08 4.73 3.35
CA GLY A 234 -11.38 5.14 4.56
C GLY A 234 -10.56 6.43 4.37
N ALA A 235 -9.32 6.43 4.89
CA ALA A 235 -8.42 7.58 4.85
C ALA A 235 -7.82 7.83 3.46
N ASN A 236 -8.07 6.98 2.46
CA ASN A 236 -7.61 7.25 1.10
C ASN A 236 -8.32 8.47 0.50
N VAL A 237 -9.55 8.75 0.93
CA VAL A 237 -10.32 9.94 0.51
C VAL A 237 -9.60 11.20 0.98
N GLU A 238 -9.31 11.28 2.28
CA GLU A 238 -8.59 12.41 2.88
C GLU A 238 -7.17 12.54 2.32
N MET A 239 -6.48 11.42 2.06
CA MET A 239 -5.17 11.46 1.40
C MET A 239 -5.25 12.04 -0.01
N ALA A 240 -6.24 11.64 -0.82
CA ALA A 240 -6.43 12.17 -2.17
C ALA A 240 -6.70 13.68 -2.17
N GLU A 241 -7.44 14.18 -1.18
CA GLU A 241 -7.66 15.62 -0.98
C GLU A 241 -6.35 16.36 -0.66
N GLU A 242 -5.50 15.81 0.20
CA GLU A 242 -4.24 16.44 0.62
C GLU A 242 -3.14 16.40 -0.44
N VAL A 243 -3.01 15.29 -1.18
CA VAL A 243 -1.95 15.15 -2.22
C VAL A 243 -2.39 15.56 -3.62
N GLY A 244 -3.70 15.68 -3.85
CA GLY A 244 -4.29 15.90 -5.17
C GLY A 244 -4.36 14.63 -6.01
N ASN A 245 -5.40 14.54 -6.85
CA ASN A 245 -5.71 13.34 -7.64
C ASN A 245 -4.62 12.95 -8.65
N ASP A 246 -3.76 13.88 -9.05
CA ASP A 246 -2.65 13.60 -9.98
C ASP A 246 -1.49 12.82 -9.33
N ASN A 247 -1.46 12.73 -7.99
CA ASN A 247 -0.39 12.10 -7.20
C ASN A 247 -0.84 10.80 -6.52
N ILE A 248 -1.99 10.24 -6.90
CA ILE A 248 -2.55 9.01 -6.35
C ILE A 248 -3.34 8.23 -7.42
N PHE A 249 -3.22 6.90 -7.44
CA PHE A 249 -3.88 6.05 -8.43
C PHE A 249 -5.21 5.51 -7.89
N ILE A 250 -6.28 6.28 -8.09
CA ILE A 250 -7.63 5.90 -7.64
C ILE A 250 -8.30 5.00 -8.70
N PHE A 251 -8.94 3.92 -8.27
CA PHE A 251 -9.73 3.04 -9.15
C PHE A 251 -10.94 2.39 -8.45
N GLY A 252 -11.80 1.79 -9.28
CA GLY A 252 -12.89 0.94 -8.83
C GLY A 252 -14.18 1.70 -8.49
N MET A 253 -15.15 0.95 -7.98
CA MET A 253 -16.46 1.47 -7.59
C MET A 253 -16.36 2.40 -6.37
N THR A 254 -17.19 3.44 -6.35
CA THR A 254 -17.43 4.25 -5.15
C THR A 254 -18.27 3.48 -4.13
N VAL A 255 -18.44 4.04 -2.92
CA VAL A 255 -19.32 3.46 -1.90
C VAL A 255 -20.76 3.33 -2.43
N ASP A 256 -21.25 4.36 -3.11
CA ASP A 256 -22.62 4.38 -3.64
C ASP A 256 -22.81 3.35 -4.76
N ASP A 257 -21.80 3.17 -5.62
CA ASP A 257 -21.80 2.13 -6.66
C ASP A 257 -21.85 0.73 -6.05
N VAL A 258 -21.09 0.48 -4.97
CA VAL A 258 -21.09 -0.81 -4.26
C VAL A 258 -22.48 -1.08 -3.65
N GLU A 259 -23.10 -0.09 -3.01
CA GLU A 259 -24.42 -0.23 -2.42
C GLU A 259 -25.53 -0.38 -3.47
N LYS A 260 -25.44 0.34 -4.59
CA LYS A 260 -26.31 0.14 -5.75
C LYS A 260 -26.19 -1.29 -6.27
N ARG A 261 -24.96 -1.77 -6.49
CA ARG A 261 -24.69 -3.11 -6.98
C ARG A 261 -25.20 -4.21 -6.05
N ARG A 262 -25.13 -4.01 -4.74
CA ARG A 262 -25.70 -4.94 -3.76
C ARG A 262 -27.22 -5.02 -3.86
N ARG A 263 -27.89 -3.88 -4.05
CA ARG A 263 -29.37 -3.83 -4.21
C ARG A 263 -29.84 -4.48 -5.50
N GLU A 264 -29.11 -4.26 -6.60
CA GLU A 264 -29.42 -4.86 -7.92
C GLU A 264 -29.08 -6.35 -8.00
N GLY A 265 -28.22 -6.83 -7.11
CA GLY A 265 -27.68 -8.18 -7.13
C GLY A 265 -26.41 -8.30 -7.97
N TYR A 266 -25.67 -9.39 -7.74
CA TYR A 266 -24.43 -9.68 -8.43
C TYR A 266 -24.41 -11.09 -9.00
N HIS A 267 -24.33 -11.18 -10.32
CA HIS A 267 -24.11 -12.42 -11.07
C HIS A 267 -22.81 -12.28 -11.87
N ALA A 268 -21.79 -13.04 -11.50
CA ALA A 268 -20.46 -12.93 -12.10
C ALA A 268 -20.44 -13.20 -13.61
N ARG A 269 -21.30 -14.12 -14.09
CA ARG A 269 -21.42 -14.51 -15.50
C ARG A 269 -21.93 -13.40 -16.43
N ASP A 270 -22.56 -12.37 -15.87
CA ASP A 270 -23.08 -11.26 -16.68
C ASP A 270 -21.96 -10.24 -17.03
N ILE A 271 -20.77 -10.40 -16.46
CA ILE A 271 -19.64 -9.46 -16.58
C ILE A 271 -18.40 -10.12 -17.17
N TYR A 272 -18.13 -11.38 -16.78
CA TYR A 272 -16.90 -12.10 -17.11
C TYR A 272 -17.18 -13.32 -17.98
#